data_AF-A0A436GYQ8-F1
#
_entry.id   AF-A0A436GYQ8-F1
#
_cell.length_a   1.000
_cell.length_b   1.000
_cell.length_c   1.000
_cell.angle_alpha   90.00
_cell.angle_beta   90.00
_cell.angle_gamma   90.00
#
_symmetry.space_group_name_H-M   'P 1'
#
loop_
_entity.id
_entity.type
_entity.pdbx_description
1 polymer ?
#
loop_
_entity_poly.entity_id
_entity_poly.type
_entity_poly.pdbx_seq_one_letter_code
_entity_poly.pdbx_strand_id
1 'polypeptide(L)'
;AVGGAPELDLLLTPNLSVLFAARAAGLLPLGFIGSIGAFSDTHKLREAAERARRLGFAGALAIHPNQVAIFNDAFSPSPQELEWARRVLAAEKDATAQGIGAFALDGRMVDPPVIQRARDIIATDPGAGLGV
;
A
#
# COMPACT_ATOMS: atom_id res chain seq x y z
N ALA A 1 -9.91 8.77 25.93
CA ALA A 1 -10.16 9.70 24.81
C ALA A 1 -9.40 10.99 25.08
N VAL A 2 -8.70 11.54 24.08
CA VAL A 2 -7.88 12.76 24.23
C VAL A 2 -8.65 14.06 23.93
N GLY A 3 -9.94 13.98 23.62
CA GLY A 3 -10.86 15.12 23.51
C GLY A 3 -10.78 15.95 22.21
N GLY A 4 -9.86 15.65 21.29
CA GLY A 4 -9.73 16.35 20.01
C GLY A 4 -10.67 15.83 18.91
N ALA A 5 -10.86 16.63 17.86
CA ALA A 5 -11.58 16.24 16.66
C ALA A 5 -10.80 15.16 15.87
N PRO A 6 -11.49 14.21 15.20
CA PRO A 6 -10.87 13.11 14.45
C PRO A 6 -10.27 13.58 13.11
N GLU A 7 -9.32 14.51 13.20
CA GLU A 7 -8.62 15.12 12.08
C GLU A 7 -7.23 14.52 11.90
N LEU A 8 -6.58 14.88 10.79
CA LEU A 8 -5.26 14.36 10.40
C LEU A 8 -4.24 14.46 11.53
N ASP A 9 -4.11 15.64 12.15
CA ASP A 9 -3.08 15.90 13.15
C ASP A 9 -3.24 15.02 14.40
N LEU A 10 -4.49 14.81 14.82
CA LEU A 10 -4.78 13.96 15.97
C LEU A 10 -4.56 12.48 15.66
N LEU A 11 -4.94 12.05 14.46
CA LEU A 11 -5.02 10.64 14.09
C LEU A 11 -3.73 10.11 13.45
N LEU A 12 -2.83 10.96 12.95
CA LEU A 12 -1.62 10.55 12.23
C LEU A 12 -0.72 9.68 13.11
N THR A 13 -0.26 10.20 14.24
CA THR A 13 0.67 9.49 15.13
C THR A 13 0.13 8.13 15.59
N PRO A 14 -1.10 8.01 16.15
CA PRO A 14 -1.60 6.70 16.59
C PRO A 14 -1.78 5.72 15.43
N ASN A 15 -2.22 6.17 14.24
CA ASN A 15 -2.33 5.31 13.07
C ASN A 15 -0.96 4.78 12.61
N LEU A 16 0.06 5.64 12.57
CA LEU A 16 1.42 5.22 12.21
C LEU A 16 2.01 4.26 13.25
N SER A 17 1.77 4.49 14.53
CA SER A 17 2.21 3.57 15.59
C SER A 17 1.63 2.17 15.40
N VAL A 18 0.34 2.06 15.08
CA VAL A 18 -0.32 0.78 14.78
C VAL A 18 0.23 0.15 13.49
N LEU A 19 0.42 0.95 12.44
CA LEU A 19 0.99 0.48 11.18
C LEU A 19 2.37 -0.14 11.38
N PHE A 20 3.27 0.55 12.09
CA PHE A 20 4.62 0.05 12.34
C PHE A 20 4.60 -1.20 13.21
N ALA A 21 3.76 -1.24 14.25
CA ALA A 21 3.62 -2.41 15.10
C ALA A 21 3.09 -3.63 14.30
N ALA A 22 2.08 -3.44 13.46
CA ALA A 22 1.54 -4.51 12.62
C ALA A 22 2.60 -5.04 11.64
N ARG A 23 3.32 -4.15 10.95
CA ARG A 23 4.39 -4.54 10.03
C ARG A 23 5.53 -5.29 10.74
N ALA A 24 5.96 -4.80 11.91
CA ALA A 24 7.00 -5.47 12.70
C ALA A 24 6.55 -6.87 13.18
N ALA A 25 5.26 -7.07 13.40
CA ALA A 25 4.67 -8.35 13.78
C ALA A 25 4.29 -9.26 12.58
N GLY A 26 4.56 -8.84 11.33
CA GLY A 26 4.14 -9.59 10.13
C GLY A 26 2.62 -9.62 9.91
N LEU A 27 1.88 -8.68 10.51
CA LEU A 27 0.43 -8.55 10.38
C LEU A 27 0.07 -7.52 9.29
N LEU A 28 -1.11 -7.70 8.69
CA LEU A 28 -1.66 -6.76 7.70
C LEU A 28 -2.18 -5.50 8.41
N PRO A 29 -1.60 -4.31 8.15
CA PRO A 29 -2.14 -3.06 8.68
C PRO A 29 -3.37 -2.64 7.87
N LEU A 30 -4.55 -2.63 8.51
CA LEU A 30 -5.79 -2.11 7.92
C LEU A 30 -6.15 -0.78 8.58
N GLY A 31 -6.45 0.24 7.78
CA GLY A 31 -6.82 1.55 8.26
C GLY A 31 -6.56 2.68 7.27
N PHE A 32 -7.05 3.85 7.64
CA PHE A 32 -6.73 5.12 6.99
C PHE A 32 -6.87 6.24 8.03
N ILE A 33 -6.31 7.41 7.72
CA ILE A 33 -6.36 8.55 8.63
C ILE A 33 -7.60 9.39 8.30
N GLY A 34 -8.57 9.41 9.21
CA GLY A 34 -9.79 10.20 9.09
C GLY A 34 -10.98 9.51 9.74
N SER A 35 -12.15 10.16 9.63
CA SER A 35 -13.41 9.58 10.12
C SER A 35 -14.05 8.66 9.09
N ILE A 36 -14.25 7.40 9.45
CA ILE A 36 -15.00 6.42 8.66
C ILE A 36 -16.50 6.73 8.55
N GLY A 37 -17.03 7.57 9.45
CA GLY A 37 -18.43 8.00 9.44
C GLY A 37 -18.76 9.03 8.35
N ALA A 38 -17.77 9.67 7.74
CA ALA A 38 -17.98 10.64 6.65
C ALA A 38 -18.17 9.95 5.29
N PHE A 39 -18.97 8.88 5.24
CA PHE A 39 -19.09 8.00 4.06
C PHE A 39 -19.79 8.65 2.85
N SER A 40 -20.45 9.79 3.02
CA SER A 40 -21.08 10.55 1.95
C SER A 40 -20.10 11.41 1.15
N ASP A 41 -18.96 11.78 1.73
CA ASP A 41 -17.91 12.55 1.06
C ASP A 41 -16.90 11.59 0.42
N THR A 42 -17.28 11.06 -0.74
CA THR A 42 -16.51 10.05 -1.46
C THR A 42 -15.15 10.55 -1.95
N HIS A 43 -15.02 11.86 -2.21
CA HIS A 43 -13.76 12.47 -2.62
C HIS A 43 -12.75 12.45 -1.49
N LYS A 44 -13.11 12.96 -0.31
CA LYS A 44 -12.22 12.92 0.86
C LYS A 44 -11.88 11.50 1.27
N LEU A 45 -12.82 10.58 1.15
CA LEU A 45 -12.57 9.18 1.44
C LEU A 45 -11.51 8.57 0.49
N ARG A 46 -11.59 8.88 -0.81
CA ARG A 46 -10.61 8.44 -1.81
C ARG A 46 -9.22 9.00 -1.50
N GLU A 47 -9.11 10.31 -1.24
CA GLU A 47 -7.83 10.94 -0.88
C GLU A 47 -7.22 10.31 0.39
N ALA A 48 -8.05 10.04 1.40
CA ALA A 48 -7.60 9.41 2.63
C ALA A 48 -7.13 7.97 2.42
N ALA A 49 -7.82 7.19 1.59
CA ALA A 49 -7.44 5.82 1.22
C ALA A 49 -6.14 5.77 0.42
N GLU A 50 -6.00 6.63 -0.59
CA GLU A 50 -4.76 6.75 -1.38
C GLU A 50 -3.57 7.18 -0.51
N ARG A 51 -3.79 8.10 0.42
CA ARG A 51 -2.78 8.49 1.41
C ARG A 51 -2.41 7.31 2.31
N ALA A 52 -3.40 6.56 2.81
CA ALA A 52 -3.17 5.39 3.65
C ALA A 52 -2.33 4.33 2.93
N ARG A 53 -2.64 4.03 1.66
CA ARG A 53 -1.81 3.15 0.83
C ARG A 53 -0.37 3.64 0.72
N ARG A 54 -0.14 4.94 0.47
CA ARG A 54 1.22 5.51 0.41
C ARG A 54 1.99 5.41 1.73
N LEU A 55 1.28 5.47 2.87
CA LEU A 55 1.89 5.27 4.19
C LEU A 55 2.24 3.80 4.47
N GLY A 56 1.66 2.86 3.74
CA GLY A 56 1.92 1.42 3.88
C GLY A 56 0.79 0.62 4.51
N PHE A 57 -0.42 1.18 4.63
CA PHE A 57 -1.62 0.38 4.93
C PHE A 57 -1.94 -0.56 3.76
N ALA A 58 -2.41 -1.76 4.07
CA ALA A 58 -2.76 -2.81 3.10
C ALA A 58 -4.23 -2.74 2.65
N GLY A 59 -5.08 -2.02 3.39
CA GLY A 59 -6.50 -1.90 3.12
C GLY A 59 -7.19 -1.02 4.16
N ALA A 60 -8.51 -0.89 4.05
CA ALA A 60 -9.35 -0.19 5.00
C ALA A 60 -10.64 -0.97 5.29
N LEU A 61 -11.22 -0.76 6.47
CA LEU A 61 -12.52 -1.32 6.84
C LEU A 61 -13.63 -0.44 6.24
N ALA A 62 -14.70 -1.07 5.74
CA ALA A 62 -15.88 -0.39 5.24
C ALA A 62 -17.09 -0.62 6.17
N ILE A 63 -17.80 0.44 6.51
CA ILE A 63 -19.08 0.41 7.24
C ILE A 63 -20.29 0.67 6.34
N HIS A 64 -20.05 1.14 5.11
CA HIS A 64 -21.10 1.46 4.14
C HIS A 64 -20.73 0.95 2.74
N PRO A 65 -21.68 0.40 1.94
CA PRO A 65 -21.40 -0.14 0.61
C PRO A 65 -20.64 0.82 -0.33
N ASN A 66 -20.96 2.12 -0.29
CA ASN A 66 -20.27 3.15 -1.10
C ASN A 66 -18.75 3.20 -0.89
N GLN A 67 -18.24 2.73 0.24
CA GLN A 67 -16.81 2.75 0.54
C GLN A 67 -16.04 1.60 -0.13
N VAL A 68 -16.74 0.50 -0.44
CA VAL A 68 -16.12 -0.75 -0.91
C VAL A 68 -15.38 -0.53 -2.23
N ALA A 69 -16.04 0.06 -3.23
CA ALA A 69 -15.41 0.34 -4.52
C ALA A 69 -14.23 1.32 -4.37
N ILE A 70 -14.39 2.35 -3.55
CA ILE A 70 -13.35 3.37 -3.32
C ILE A 70 -12.10 2.73 -2.71
N PHE A 71 -12.26 1.88 -1.69
CA PHE A 71 -11.14 1.21 -1.07
C PHE A 71 -10.50 0.17 -1.99
N ASN A 72 -11.29 -0.64 -2.71
CA ASN A 72 -10.75 -1.60 -3.65
C ASN A 72 -9.91 -0.90 -4.74
N ASP A 73 -10.41 0.20 -5.31
CA ASP A 73 -9.66 1.00 -6.28
C ASP A 73 -8.37 1.56 -5.66
N ALA A 74 -8.49 2.19 -4.49
CA ALA A 74 -7.38 2.92 -3.87
C ALA A 74 -6.25 2.01 -3.40
N PHE A 75 -6.57 0.79 -2.93
CA PHE A 75 -5.61 -0.18 -2.39
C PHE A 75 -5.05 -1.15 -3.44
N SER A 76 -5.69 -1.25 -4.60
CA SER A 76 -5.19 -2.09 -5.71
C SER A 76 -4.01 -1.41 -6.43
N PRO A 77 -3.03 -2.20 -6.90
CA PRO A 77 -1.93 -1.65 -7.69
C PRO A 77 -2.43 -1.15 -9.05
N SER A 78 -1.86 -0.04 -9.52
CA SER A 78 -2.16 0.47 -10.86
C SER A 78 -1.50 -0.41 -11.93
N PRO A 79 -1.99 -0.38 -13.19
CA PRO A 79 -1.32 -1.06 -14.29
C PRO A 79 0.16 -0.66 -14.45
N GLN A 80 0.50 0.62 -14.20
CA GLN A 80 1.87 1.11 -14.28
C GLN A 80 2.74 0.56 -13.14
N GLU A 81 2.19 0.42 -11.94
CA GLU A 81 2.91 -0.17 -10.81
C GLU A 81 3.19 -1.66 -11.04
N LEU A 82 2.22 -2.39 -11.60
CA LEU A 82 2.38 -3.79 -11.99
C LEU A 82 3.45 -3.95 -13.08
N GLU A 83 3.42 -3.10 -14.11
CA GLU A 83 4.44 -3.11 -15.16
C GLU A 83 5.84 -2.82 -14.60
N TRP A 84 5.97 -1.78 -13.76
CA TRP A 84 7.22 -1.47 -13.09
C TRP A 84 7.73 -2.65 -12.25
N ALA A 85 6.86 -3.27 -11.44
CA ALA A 85 7.22 -4.39 -10.60
C ALA A 85 7.70 -5.60 -11.44
N ARG A 86 7.02 -5.92 -12.55
CA ARG A 86 7.45 -6.97 -13.48
C ARG A 86 8.85 -6.70 -14.07
N ARG A 87 9.13 -5.45 -14.45
CA ARG A 87 10.46 -5.06 -14.97
C ARG A 87 11.56 -5.18 -13.92
N VAL A 88 11.27 -4.78 -12.68
CA VAL A 88 12.21 -4.94 -11.54
C VAL A 88 12.56 -6.41 -11.32
N LEU A 89 11.56 -7.30 -11.27
CA LEU A 89 11.79 -8.73 -11.02
C LEU A 89 12.49 -9.44 -12.20
N ALA A 90 12.23 -9.00 -13.44
CA ALA A 90 12.98 -9.49 -14.61
C ALA A 90 14.46 -9.09 -14.52
N ALA A 91 14.74 -7.81 -14.21
CA ALA A 91 16.11 -7.32 -14.08
C ALA A 91 16.86 -7.93 -12.88
N GLU A 92 16.16 -8.23 -11.77
CA GLU A 92 16.72 -8.97 -10.64
C GLU A 92 17.22 -10.36 -11.06
N LYS A 93 16.45 -11.08 -11.89
CA LYS A 93 16.83 -12.41 -12.37
C LYS A 93 18.15 -12.36 -13.15
N ASP A 94 18.30 -11.37 -14.03
CA ASP A 94 19.51 -11.17 -14.82
C ASP A 94 20.70 -10.76 -13.94
N ALA A 95 20.49 -9.85 -12.99
CA ALA A 95 21.52 -9.41 -12.04
C ALA A 95 21.99 -10.55 -11.13
N THR A 96 21.06 -11.37 -10.62
CA THR A 96 21.36 -12.52 -9.78
C THR A 96 22.20 -13.56 -10.52
N ALA A 97 21.90 -13.80 -11.81
CA ALA A 97 22.70 -14.69 -12.65
C ALA A 97 24.15 -14.21 -12.84
N GLN A 98 24.40 -12.91 -12.67
CA GLN A 98 25.72 -12.28 -12.73
C GLN A 98 26.37 -12.08 -11.35
N GLY A 99 25.71 -12.51 -10.27
CA GLY A 99 26.18 -12.30 -8.90
C GLY A 99 26.11 -10.85 -8.42
N ILE A 100 25.28 -10.02 -9.05
CA ILE A 100 25.11 -8.59 -8.74
C ILE A 100 23.95 -8.41 -7.75
N GLY A 101 24.22 -7.87 -6.57
CA GLY A 101 23.20 -7.64 -5.53
C GLY A 101 22.43 -6.31 -5.62
N ALA A 102 22.92 -5.36 -6.41
CA ALA A 102 22.25 -4.08 -6.68
C ALA A 102 22.56 -3.62 -8.11
N PHE A 103 21.55 -3.16 -8.85
CA PHE A 103 21.65 -2.81 -10.26
C PHE A 103 20.88 -1.53 -10.58
N ALA A 104 21.06 -0.98 -11.78
CA ALA A 104 20.31 0.19 -12.23
C ALA A 104 19.15 -0.20 -13.16
N LEU A 105 17.98 0.37 -12.96
CA LEU A 105 16.82 0.29 -13.85
C LEU A 105 16.23 1.69 -14.01
N ASP A 106 16.03 2.14 -15.26
CA ASP A 106 15.55 3.49 -15.58
C ASP A 106 16.34 4.62 -14.86
N GLY A 107 17.65 4.44 -14.70
CA GLY A 107 18.52 5.39 -14.01
C GLY A 107 18.38 5.43 -12.48
N ARG A 108 17.65 4.47 -11.88
CA ARG A 108 17.50 4.33 -10.43
C ARG A 108 18.14 3.06 -9.93
N MET A 109 18.75 3.12 -8.75
CA MET A 109 19.29 1.95 -8.06
C MET A 109 18.14 1.05 -7.58
N VAL A 110 18.30 -0.24 -7.84
CA VAL A 110 17.43 -1.31 -7.38
C VAL A 110 18.26 -2.20 -6.46
N ASP A 111 17.79 -2.34 -5.22
CA ASP A 111 18.39 -3.10 -4.13
C ASP A 111 17.32 -4.01 -3.48
N PRO A 112 17.66 -4.85 -2.47
CA PRO A 112 16.70 -5.80 -1.90
C PRO A 112 15.38 -5.19 -1.40
N PRO A 113 15.36 -4.01 -0.73
CA PRO A 113 14.10 -3.33 -0.39
C PRO A 113 13.21 -2.98 -1.60
N VAL A 114 13.79 -2.50 -2.70
CA VAL A 114 13.04 -2.17 -3.92
C VAL A 114 12.49 -3.44 -4.58
N ILE A 115 13.28 -4.51 -4.60
CA ILE A 115 12.85 -5.82 -5.09
C ILE A 115 11.68 -6.35 -4.25
N GLN A 116 11.78 -6.29 -2.91
CA GLN A 116 10.71 -6.75 -2.03
C GLN A 116 9.42 -5.98 -2.29
N ARG A 117 9.49 -4.66 -2.47
CA ARG A 117 8.34 -3.83 -2.85
C ARG A 117 7.73 -4.28 -4.17
N ALA A 118 8.54 -4.62 -5.17
CA ALA A 118 8.04 -5.13 -6.45
C ALA A 118 7.32 -6.48 -6.26
N ARG A 119 7.86 -7.41 -5.45
CA ARG A 119 7.18 -8.67 -5.12
C ARG A 119 5.83 -8.43 -4.44
N ASP A 120 5.77 -7.52 -3.47
CA ASP A 120 4.54 -7.20 -2.75
C ASP A 120 3.46 -6.61 -3.67
N ILE A 121 3.85 -5.78 -4.65
CA ILE A 121 2.94 -5.24 -5.67
C ILE A 121 2.38 -6.36 -6.56
N ILE A 122 3.20 -7.32 -6.98
CA ILE A 122 2.72 -8.46 -7.78
C ILE A 122 1.82 -9.38 -6.96
N ALA A 123 2.14 -9.61 -5.69
CA ALA A 123 1.32 -10.44 -4.79
C ALA A 123 -0.08 -9.86 -4.54
N THR A 124 -0.27 -8.56 -4.79
CA THR A 124 -1.55 -7.86 -4.63
C THR A 124 -2.26 -7.59 -5.97
N ASP A 125 -1.77 -8.16 -7.08
CA ASP A 125 -2.40 -8.06 -8.39
C ASP A 125 -3.75 -8.83 -8.40
N PRO A 126 -4.91 -8.13 -8.51
CA PRO A 126 -6.21 -8.79 -8.57
C PRO A 126 -6.38 -9.67 -9.83
N GLY A 127 -5.59 -9.42 -10.89
CA GLY A 127 -5.57 -10.21 -12.12
C GLY A 127 -4.70 -11.46 -12.05
N ALA A 128 -3.87 -11.63 -11.00
CA ALA A 128 -3.05 -12.83 -10.82
C ALA A 128 -3.86 -14.08 -10.44
N GLY A 129 -5.19 -13.93 -10.24
CA GLY A 129 -6.02 -14.95 -9.63
C GLY A 129 -5.70 -15.07 -8.16
N LEU A 130 -6.71 -15.04 -7.29
CA LEU A 130 -6.53 -15.48 -5.92
C LEU A 130 -6.07 -16.95 -6.01
N GLY A 131 -4.80 -17.20 -5.70
CA GLY A 131 -4.31 -18.54 -5.40
C GLY A 131 -4.95 -19.01 -4.10
N VAL A 132 -6.22 -19.42 -4.19
CA VAL A 132 -6.92 -20.25 -3.22
C VAL A 132 -7.07 -21.64 -3.78
#